data_AF-A0A4Q5QTX5-F1
#
_entry.id   AF-A0A4Q5QTX5-F1
#
_cell.length_a   1.000
_cell.length_b   1.000
_cell.length_c   1.000
_cell.angle_alpha   90.00
_cell.angle_beta   90.00
_cell.angle_gamma   90.00
#
_symmetry.space_group_name_H-M   'P 1'
#
loop_
_entity.id
_entity.type
_entity.pdbx_description
1 polymer ?
#
loop_
_entity_poly.entity_id
_entity_poly.type
_entity_poly.pdbx_seq_one_letter_code
_entity_poly.pdbx_strand_id
1 'polypeptide(L)' 'MREWAGRVHVVSVGEDQVIRWDDREWRSLSEVARAITGTRWSGPAFFGLKKKAAAA' A
#
# COMPACT_ATOMS: atom_id res chain seq x y z
N MET A 1 -6.99 0.76 -3.06
CA MET A 1 -7.86 0.87 -1.85
C MET A 1 -7.99 -0.51 -1.22
N ARG A 2 -7.78 -0.62 0.09
CA ARG A 2 -7.89 -1.90 0.82
C ARG A 2 -8.59 -1.67 2.15
N GLU A 3 -9.62 -2.45 2.45
CA GLU A 3 -10.22 -2.45 3.79
C GLU A 3 -9.44 -3.43 4.70
N TRP A 4 -9.07 -2.96 5.88
CA TRP A 4 -8.38 -3.73 6.91
C TRP A 4 -8.78 -3.24 8.31
N ALA A 5 -9.11 -4.18 9.21
CA ALA A 5 -9.55 -3.90 10.57
C ALA A 5 -10.71 -2.88 10.66
N GLY A 6 -11.63 -2.91 9.69
CA GLY A 6 -12.76 -1.97 9.61
C GLY A 6 -12.39 -0.54 9.16
N ARG A 7 -11.14 -0.31 8.73
CA ARG A 7 -10.68 0.95 8.14
C ARG A 7 -10.32 0.77 6.67
N VAL A 8 -10.74 1.72 5.84
CA VAL A 8 -10.35 1.79 4.43
C VAL A 8 -9.01 2.50 4.33
N HIS A 9 -8.01 1.78 3.83
CA HIS A 9 -6.66 2.25 3.62
C HIS A 9 -6.46 2.56 2.13
N VAL A 10 -6.33 3.85 1.81
CA VAL A 10 -6.04 4.33 0.46
C VAL A 10 -4.56 4.67 0.38
N VAL A 11 -3.88 4.03 -0.56
CA VAL A 11 -2.44 4.16 -0.72
C VAL A 11 -2.17 4.67 -2.12
N SER A 12 -1.42 5.76 -2.21
CA SER A 12 -1.02 6.37 -3.48
C SER A 12 0.46 6.07 -3.71
N VAL A 13 0.79 5.51 -4.86
CA VAL A 13 2.18 5.24 -5.25
C VAL A 13 2.59 6.31 -6.25
N GLY A 14 3.57 7.14 -5.89
CA GLY A 14 4.20 8.10 -6.80
C GLY A 14 5.14 7.40 -7.79
N GLU A 15 5.41 8.06 -8.92
CA GLU A 15 6.36 7.58 -9.93
C GLU A 15 7.79 7.42 -9.38
N ASP A 16 8.11 8.21 -8.35
CA ASP A 16 9.34 8.20 -7.57
C ASP A 16 9.44 7.02 -6.57
N GLN A 17 8.54 6.03 -6.65
CA GLN A 17 8.39 4.90 -5.73
C GLN A 17 8.07 5.28 -4.27
N VAL A 18 7.82 6.55 -3.99
CA VAL A 18 7.34 7.00 -2.68
C VAL A 18 5.85 6.71 -2.57
N ILE A 19 5.47 6.17 -1.43
CA ILE A 19 4.12 5.72 -1.16
C ILE A 19 3.50 6.62 -0.11
N ARG A 20 2.38 7.24 -0.44
CA ARG A 20 1.64 8.12 0.46
C ARG A 20 0.46 7.37 1.04
N TRP A 21 0.45 7.22 2.36
CA TRP A 21 -0.60 6.57 3.12
C TRP A 21 -0.76 7.28 4.47
N ASP A 22 -1.99 7.65 4.82
CA ASP A 22 -2.35 8.28 6.11
C ASP A 22 -1.56 9.59 6.37
N ASP A 23 -1.46 10.44 5.34
CA ASP A 23 -0.65 11.68 5.35
C ASP A 23 0.86 11.46 5.57
N ARG A 24 1.32 10.20 5.50
CA ARG A 24 2.71 9.82 5.68
C ARG A 24 3.30 9.25 4.40
N GLU A 25 4.57 9.58 4.17
CA GLU A 25 5.38 9.03 3.09
C GLU A 25 6.14 7.78 3.56
N TRP A 26 6.08 6.73 2.75
CA TRP A 26 6.65 5.42 2.98
C TRP A 26 7.52 5.04 1.80
N ARG A 27 8.61 4.31 2.07
CA ARG A 27 9.58 3.93 1.03
C ARG A 27 9.20 2.64 0.31
N SER A 28 8.24 1.86 0.81
CA SER A 28 7.89 0.56 0.25
C SER A 28 6.52 0.06 0.68
N LEU A 29 5.82 -0.63 -0.24
CA LEU A 29 4.48 -1.19 0.01
C LEU A 29 4.49 -2.20 1.14
N SER A 30 5.61 -2.91 1.30
CA SER A 30 5.80 -3.87 2.38
C SER A 30 5.86 -3.20 3.75
N GLU A 31 6.39 -1.97 3.85
CA GLU A 31 6.35 -1.20 5.10
C GLU A 31 4.93 -0.76 5.41
N VAL A 32 4.19 -0.24 4.42
CA VAL A 32 2.79 0.14 4.61
C VAL A 32 1.94 -1.07 5.00
N ALA A 33 2.09 -2.20 4.31
CA ALA A 33 1.38 -3.43 4.64
C ALA A 33 1.70 -3.91 6.07
N ARG A 34 2.95 -3.79 6.51
CA ARG A 34 3.36 -4.11 7.88
C ARG A 34 2.81 -3.12 8.89
N ALA A 35 2.75 -1.84 8.57
CA ALA A 35 2.17 -0.82 9.44
C ALA A 35 0.65 -1.02 9.62
N ILE A 36 -0.05 -1.45 8.56
CA ILE A 36 -1.49 -1.72 8.58
C ILE A 36 -1.79 -3.04 9.30
N THR A 37 -1.10 -4.12 8.94
CA THR A 37 -1.40 -5.47 9.44
C THR A 37 -0.68 -5.85 10.74
N GLY A 38 0.35 -5.09 11.14
CA GLY A 38 1.28 -5.44 12.20
C GLY A 38 2.18 -6.64 11.89
N THR A 39 1.94 -7.34 10.78
CA THR A 39 2.62 -8.59 10.40
C THR A 39 3.42 -8.39 9.13
N ARG A 40 4.48 -9.18 8.93
CA ARG A 40 5.28 -9.13 7.71
C ARG A 40 4.47 -9.70 6.54
N TRP A 41 3.90 -8.81 5.73
CA TRP A 41 3.18 -9.14 4.50
C TRP A 41 3.94 -8.63 3.28
N SER A 42 3.86 -9.37 2.17
CA SER A 42 4.27 -8.85 0.86
C SER A 42 3.34 -7.70 0.48
N GLY A 43 3.85 -6.47 0.45
CA GLY A 43 3.09 -5.27 0.08
C GLY A 43 2.23 -5.45 -1.19
N PRO A 44 2.78 -5.96 -2.30
CA PRO A 44 2.01 -6.19 -3.52
C PRO A 44 0.85 -7.19 -3.35
N ALA A 45 1.03 -8.20 -2.50
CA ALA A 45 -0.01 -9.19 -2.22
C ALA A 45 -1.09 -8.63 -1.30
N PHE A 46 -0.70 -7.80 -0.32
CA PHE A 46 -1.63 -7.15 0.62
C PHE A 46 -2.52 -6.12 -0.08
N PHE A 47 -1.94 -5.28 -0.93
CA PHE A 47 -2.70 -4.28 -1.68
C PHE A 47 -3.37 -4.83 -2.95
N GLY A 48 -3.20 -6.13 -3.24
CA GLY A 48 -3.79 -6.74 -4.43
C GLY A 48 -3.26 -6.15 -5.73
N LEU A 49 -2.01 -5.68 -5.74
CA LEU A 49 -1.36 -5.08 -6.93
C LEU A 49 -0.99 -6.13 -8.00
N LYS A 50 -1.56 -7.33 -7.96
CA LYS A 50 -1.47 -8.29 -9.06
C LYS A 50 -2.25 -7.73 -10.26
N LYS A 51 -1.50 -7.15 -11.19
CA LYS A 51 -1.89 -6.77 -12.56
C LYS A 51 -3.06 -5.78 -12.67
N LYS A 52 -2.77 -4.51 -12.44
CA LYS A 52 -3.10 -3.48 -13.44
C LYS A 52 -1.98 -2.44 -13.41
N ALA A 53 -0.91 -2.77 -14.13
CA ALA A 53 -0.19 -1.73 -14.83
C ALA A 53 -1.17 -1.15 -15.85
N ALA A 54 -1.86 -0.08 -15.44
CA ALA A 54 -2.66 0.77 -16.30
C ALA A 54 -2.87 2.09 -15.54
N ALA A 55 -1.78 2.82 -15.33
CA ALA A 55 -1.86 4.25 -15.57
C ALA A 55 -1.68 4.37 -17.09
N ALA A 56 -2.80 4.60 -17.78
CA ALA A 56 -2.86 5.06 -19.16
C ALA A 56 -2.73 6.58 -19.16
#